data_AF-A0A1W6BYX3-F1
#
_entry.id   AF-A0A1W6BYX3-F1
#
_cell.length_a   1.000
_cell.length_b   1.000
_cell.length_c   1.000
_cell.angle_alpha   90.00
_cell.angle_beta   90.00
_cell.angle_gamma   90.00
#
_symmetry.space_group_name_H-M   'P 1'
#
loop_
_entity.id
_entity.type
_entity.pdbx_description
1 polymer ?
#
loop_
_entity_poly.entity_id
_entity_poly.type
_entity_poly.pdbx_seq_one_letter_code
_entity_poly.pdbx_strand_id
1 'polypeptide(L)'
;MQKDIFTRIKIIFVKLRDTYFTGVERIFRYCKRLEAKLDDLENALKNLEHSNYALKVHLNNEIQKLKIDSSLLHLEEKFKPTQNFNPELFILFDYAHHIHRNYHNLGDFVQSLAVKRILESLDYNHFEFFDRDSLSFYPSSEGGGICIMQGWFALSYDFLPPSNILPVFVGTHFTAYAQNFLKHFIARFPHYFKDKECGCRDVFTLNFLQKMGIKSYFSRCLTLTLPKREPANTQNQIFLVDLDDKIKALLPKNLKDKGIEINQRWINLSAFETFSQEFYLKFTQELLNRYKNEAKLIITTALHCAAPCVALGIPVILIANNAKEQLTRFTALKGILPLYTFEDLEQGRVDFSPQELDIEELKENMLLNLKLSILKAQGKMIDENLLLNTREKIANFNLLKQEMHNEMV
;
A
#
# COMPACT_ATOMS: atom_id res chain seq x y z
N MET A 1 -14.27 5.38 -38.31
CA MET A 1 -14.54 4.67 -37.04
C MET A 1 -14.39 5.56 -35.79
N GLN A 2 -13.33 6.37 -35.64
CA GLN A 2 -13.18 7.27 -34.47
C GLN A 2 -14.14 8.49 -34.41
N LYS A 3 -14.63 9.01 -35.54
CA LYS A 3 -15.59 10.15 -35.56
C LYS A 3 -17.01 9.80 -35.09
N ASP A 4 -17.37 8.52 -35.12
CA ASP A 4 -18.74 8.07 -34.82
C ASP A 4 -18.95 7.82 -33.31
N ILE A 5 -17.86 7.47 -32.59
CA ILE A 5 -17.83 7.35 -31.12
C ILE A 5 -17.95 8.73 -30.46
N PHE A 6 -17.24 9.73 -30.95
CA PHE A 6 -17.33 11.11 -30.44
C PHE A 6 -18.73 11.73 -30.61
N THR A 7 -19.44 11.36 -31.68
CA THR A 7 -20.80 11.84 -31.94
C THR A 7 -21.82 11.18 -31.01
N ARG A 8 -21.64 9.88 -30.71
CA ARG A 8 -22.46 9.16 -29.72
C ARG A 8 -22.20 9.61 -28.28
N ILE A 9 -20.94 9.90 -27.91
CA ILE A 9 -20.58 10.50 -26.61
C ILE A 9 -21.20 11.90 -26.47
N LYS A 10 -21.21 12.71 -27.54
CA LYS A 10 -21.89 14.02 -27.55
C LYS A 10 -23.40 13.92 -27.34
N ILE A 11 -24.07 12.94 -27.96
CA ILE A 11 -25.53 12.75 -27.82
C ILE A 11 -25.91 12.28 -26.40
N ILE A 12 -25.08 11.44 -25.77
CA ILE A 12 -25.22 11.05 -24.36
C ILE A 12 -25.01 12.27 -23.44
N PHE A 13 -24.02 13.11 -23.73
CA PHE A 13 -23.75 14.35 -22.98
C PHE A 13 -24.85 15.42 -23.12
N VAL A 14 -25.53 15.49 -24.27
CA VAL A 14 -26.64 16.44 -24.47
C VAL A 14 -27.88 16.03 -23.67
N LYS A 15 -28.12 14.74 -23.47
CA LYS A 15 -29.24 14.27 -22.61
C LYS A 15 -28.97 14.37 -21.11
N LEU A 16 -27.70 14.40 -20.69
CA LEU A 16 -27.31 14.59 -19.28
C LEU A 16 -27.26 16.07 -18.85
N ARG A 17 -27.45 17.00 -19.80
CA ARG A 17 -27.31 18.44 -19.58
C ARG A 17 -28.54 19.11 -18.94
N ASP A 18 -29.70 18.47 -18.97
CA ASP A 18 -30.95 19.13 -18.60
C ASP A 18 -31.33 19.04 -17.11
N THR A 19 -30.40 18.74 -16.19
CA THR A 19 -30.79 18.64 -14.77
C THR A 19 -29.84 19.12 -13.68
N TYR A 20 -28.62 19.62 -13.91
CA TYR A 20 -27.78 20.05 -12.77
C TYR A 20 -26.86 21.29 -13.02
N PHE A 21 -27.33 22.42 -12.49
CA PHE A 21 -26.69 23.63 -11.92
C PHE A 21 -25.39 24.26 -12.50
N THR A 22 -25.49 25.59 -12.70
CA THR A 22 -24.48 26.59 -13.11
C THR A 22 -23.20 26.69 -12.27
N GLY A 23 -23.15 26.08 -11.08
CA GLY A 23 -21.95 26.02 -10.23
C GLY A 23 -20.91 25.02 -10.73
N VAL A 24 -21.36 23.85 -11.21
CA VAL A 24 -20.50 22.77 -11.71
C VAL A 24 -19.77 23.21 -12.97
N GLU A 25 -20.43 23.98 -13.85
CA GLU A 25 -19.81 24.50 -15.07
C GLU A 25 -18.70 25.51 -14.77
N ARG A 26 -18.84 26.31 -13.69
CA ARG A 26 -17.81 27.27 -13.27
C ARG A 26 -16.61 26.57 -12.65
N ILE A 27 -16.82 25.56 -11.81
CA ILE A 27 -15.76 24.71 -11.25
C ILE A 27 -15.07 23.94 -12.38
N PHE A 28 -15.82 23.34 -13.31
CA PHE A 28 -15.26 22.64 -14.47
C PHE A 28 -14.39 23.54 -15.36
N ARG A 29 -14.86 24.76 -15.68
CA ARG A 29 -14.05 25.74 -16.43
C ARG A 29 -12.80 26.17 -15.66
N TYR A 30 -12.87 26.24 -14.33
CA TYR A 30 -11.73 26.53 -13.48
C TYR A 30 -10.72 25.37 -13.46
N CYS A 31 -11.18 24.13 -13.27
CA CYS A 31 -10.34 22.93 -13.36
C CYS A 31 -9.66 22.82 -14.73
N LYS A 32 -10.40 23.03 -15.83
CA LYS A 32 -9.82 23.08 -17.19
C LYS A 32 -8.71 24.12 -17.36
N ARG A 33 -8.85 25.29 -16.71
CA ARG A 33 -7.79 26.32 -16.73
C ARG A 33 -6.57 25.90 -15.90
N LEU A 34 -6.78 25.21 -14.78
CA LEU A 34 -5.71 24.64 -13.98
C LEU A 34 -4.96 23.54 -14.74
N GLU A 35 -5.69 22.65 -15.43
CA GLU A 35 -5.12 21.60 -16.29
C GLU A 35 -4.26 22.19 -17.40
N ALA A 36 -4.79 23.18 -18.15
CA ALA A 36 -4.01 23.85 -19.21
C ALA A 36 -2.74 24.51 -18.67
N LYS A 37 -2.84 25.18 -17.50
CA LYS A 37 -1.68 25.77 -16.83
C LYS A 37 -0.68 24.71 -16.37
N LEU A 38 -1.15 23.55 -15.93
CA LEU A 38 -0.31 22.43 -15.52
C LEU A 38 0.48 21.87 -16.71
N ASP A 39 -0.20 21.66 -17.85
CA ASP A 39 0.43 21.20 -19.09
C ASP A 39 1.53 22.16 -19.56
N ASP A 40 1.27 23.47 -19.51
CA ASP A 40 2.25 24.50 -19.87
C ASP A 40 3.50 24.44 -18.96
N LEU A 41 3.31 24.30 -17.64
CA LEU A 41 4.41 24.21 -16.68
C LEU A 41 5.19 22.89 -16.80
N GLU A 42 4.52 21.76 -17.02
CA GLU A 42 5.18 20.47 -17.23
C GLU A 42 6.02 20.47 -18.52
N ASN A 43 5.53 21.11 -19.58
CA ASN A 43 6.28 21.29 -20.82
C ASN A 43 7.49 22.22 -20.61
N ALA A 44 7.33 23.32 -19.88
CA ALA A 44 8.44 24.20 -19.52
C ALA A 44 9.51 23.46 -18.69
N LEU A 45 9.09 22.57 -17.77
CA LEU A 45 9.98 21.76 -16.95
C LEU A 45 10.80 20.75 -17.76
N LYS A 46 10.17 20.09 -18.74
CA LYS A 46 10.83 19.14 -19.64
C LYS A 46 11.91 19.81 -20.50
N ASN A 47 11.69 21.07 -20.88
CA ASN A 47 12.56 21.83 -21.77
C ASN A 47 13.64 22.67 -21.03
N LEU A 48 13.67 22.63 -19.70
CA LEU A 48 14.65 23.37 -18.90
C LEU A 48 16.02 22.68 -18.91
N GLU A 49 17.06 23.43 -19.27
CA GLU A 49 18.46 22.97 -19.21
C GLU A 49 18.90 22.58 -17.79
N HIS A 50 19.83 21.63 -17.70
CA HIS A 50 20.34 21.08 -16.43
C HIS A 50 20.95 22.13 -15.48
N SER A 51 21.38 23.29 -15.98
CA SER A 51 22.04 24.36 -15.23
C SER A 51 21.09 25.18 -14.34
N ASN A 52 19.76 25.13 -14.57
CA ASN A 52 18.79 26.00 -13.91
C ASN A 52 18.07 25.34 -12.72
N TYR A 53 18.84 24.81 -11.76
CA TYR A 53 18.33 24.03 -10.63
C TYR A 53 17.26 24.76 -9.80
N ALA A 54 17.49 26.03 -9.46
CA ALA A 54 16.56 26.81 -8.63
C ALA A 54 15.19 27.00 -9.32
N LEU A 55 15.20 27.29 -10.63
CA LEU A 55 13.98 27.43 -11.43
C LEU A 55 13.25 26.09 -11.57
N LYS A 56 13.99 24.99 -11.75
CA LYS A 56 13.44 23.63 -11.78
C LYS A 56 12.75 23.26 -10.46
N VAL A 57 13.34 23.61 -9.33
CA VAL A 57 12.74 23.40 -8.00
C VAL A 57 11.47 24.24 -7.85
N HIS A 58 11.52 25.53 -8.21
CA HIS A 58 10.36 26.41 -8.14
C HIS A 58 9.18 25.90 -8.99
N LEU A 59 9.46 25.52 -10.24
CA LEU A 59 8.46 25.02 -11.17
C LEU A 59 7.82 23.69 -10.69
N ASN A 60 8.63 22.78 -10.15
CA ASN A 60 8.13 21.56 -9.53
C ASN A 60 7.18 21.85 -8.36
N ASN A 61 7.51 22.83 -7.52
CA ASN A 61 6.65 23.21 -6.39
C ASN A 61 5.32 23.80 -6.86
N GLU A 62 5.32 24.64 -7.89
CA GLU A 62 4.08 25.20 -8.48
C GLU A 62 3.21 24.10 -9.12
N ILE A 63 3.82 23.18 -9.88
CA ILE A 63 3.14 22.00 -10.44
C ILE A 63 2.49 21.17 -9.32
N GLN A 64 3.24 20.89 -8.24
CA GLN A 64 2.71 20.12 -7.12
C GLN A 64 1.53 20.82 -6.44
N LYS A 65 1.62 22.14 -6.23
CA LYS A 65 0.54 22.94 -5.64
C LYS A 65 -0.72 22.90 -6.50
N LEU A 66 -0.59 23.08 -7.81
CA LEU A 66 -1.73 23.01 -8.74
C LEU A 66 -2.37 21.62 -8.75
N LYS A 67 -1.56 20.54 -8.68
CA LYS A 67 -2.08 19.17 -8.56
C LYS A 67 -2.87 18.98 -7.26
N ILE A 68 -2.37 19.49 -6.14
CA ILE A 68 -3.09 19.42 -4.85
C ILE A 68 -4.42 20.18 -4.96
N ASP A 69 -4.39 21.44 -5.41
CA ASP A 69 -5.59 22.28 -5.52
C ASP A 69 -6.65 21.64 -6.43
N SER A 70 -6.25 21.06 -7.56
CA SER A 70 -7.13 20.34 -8.49
C SER A 70 -7.81 19.14 -7.82
N SER A 71 -7.04 18.26 -7.17
CA SER A 71 -7.60 17.09 -6.47
C SER A 71 -8.50 17.49 -5.30
N LEU A 72 -8.18 18.55 -4.55
CA LEU A 72 -9.04 19.04 -3.46
C LEU A 72 -10.42 19.49 -3.97
N LEU A 73 -10.47 20.18 -5.12
CA LEU A 73 -11.73 20.59 -5.74
C LEU A 73 -12.55 19.39 -6.21
N HIS A 74 -11.89 18.40 -6.81
CA HIS A 74 -12.55 17.15 -7.20
C HIS A 74 -13.19 16.45 -5.99
N LEU A 75 -12.45 16.32 -4.88
CA LEU A 75 -12.90 15.63 -3.68
C LEU A 75 -14.08 16.33 -2.97
N GLU A 76 -14.20 17.65 -3.09
CA GLU A 76 -15.31 18.42 -2.50
C GLU A 76 -16.68 17.95 -3.00
N GLU A 77 -16.77 17.54 -4.27
CA GLU A 77 -18.01 17.03 -4.85
C GLU A 77 -18.31 15.58 -4.44
N LYS A 78 -17.28 14.82 -4.03
CA LYS A 78 -17.31 13.38 -3.77
C LYS A 78 -17.70 12.98 -2.35
N PHE A 79 -17.65 13.89 -1.39
CA PHE A 79 -18.00 13.59 0.01
C PHE A 79 -19.45 13.90 0.39
N LYS A 80 -20.33 14.09 -0.59
CA LYS A 80 -21.78 14.25 -0.35
C LYS A 80 -22.42 12.88 -0.08
N PRO A 81 -23.30 12.73 0.92
CA PRO A 81 -23.93 11.44 1.23
C PRO A 81 -24.62 10.82 0.00
N THR A 82 -24.38 9.54 -0.25
CA THR A 82 -25.06 8.76 -1.30
C THR A 82 -26.00 7.74 -0.67
N GLN A 83 -27.02 7.32 -1.42
CA GLN A 83 -28.09 6.47 -0.89
C GLN A 83 -27.89 4.96 -1.15
N ASN A 84 -26.88 4.57 -1.93
CA ASN A 84 -26.72 3.19 -2.37
C ASN A 84 -25.40 2.60 -1.83
N PHE A 85 -25.46 1.96 -0.67
CA PHE A 85 -24.34 1.33 0.02
C PHE A 85 -24.66 -0.16 0.28
N ASN A 86 -23.76 -1.05 -0.14
CA ASN A 86 -23.84 -2.48 0.08
C ASN A 86 -22.84 -2.91 1.17
N PRO A 87 -23.28 -3.28 2.38
CA PRO A 87 -22.39 -3.66 3.48
C PRO A 87 -21.67 -5.01 3.25
N GLU A 88 -22.11 -5.81 2.28
CA GLU A 88 -21.53 -7.12 1.94
C GLU A 88 -20.47 -7.03 0.83
N LEU A 89 -20.41 -5.92 0.10
CA LEU A 89 -19.43 -5.70 -0.97
C LEU A 89 -18.12 -5.16 -0.39
N PHE A 90 -17.01 -5.85 -0.68
CA PHE A 90 -15.67 -5.41 -0.33
C PHE A 90 -14.88 -4.97 -1.55
N ILE A 91 -14.32 -3.76 -1.48
CA ILE A 91 -13.47 -3.19 -2.51
C ILE A 91 -12.01 -3.39 -2.12
N LEU A 92 -11.31 -4.13 -2.98
CA LEU A 92 -9.90 -4.45 -2.88
C LEU A 92 -9.10 -3.61 -3.88
N PHE A 93 -7.83 -3.39 -3.59
CA PHE A 93 -6.99 -2.59 -4.47
C PHE A 93 -6.55 -3.36 -5.73
N ASP A 94 -6.78 -2.73 -6.87
CA ASP A 94 -6.22 -3.07 -8.16
C ASP A 94 -4.85 -2.38 -8.32
N TYR A 95 -3.87 -3.12 -8.86
CA TYR A 95 -2.53 -2.63 -9.15
C TYR A 95 -2.09 -2.90 -10.60
N ALA A 96 -2.97 -3.41 -11.46
CA ALA A 96 -2.67 -3.77 -12.85
C ALA A 96 -2.26 -2.55 -13.69
N HIS A 97 -2.69 -1.35 -13.32
CA HIS A 97 -2.31 -0.10 -13.99
C HIS A 97 -1.10 0.60 -13.33
N HIS A 98 -0.60 0.07 -12.22
CA HIS A 98 0.53 0.64 -11.50
C HIS A 98 1.85 0.19 -12.13
N ILE A 99 2.27 0.90 -13.18
CA ILE A 99 3.46 0.59 -13.97
C ILE A 99 4.56 1.61 -13.64
N HIS A 100 5.72 1.12 -13.20
CA HIS A 100 6.90 1.96 -13.02
C HIS A 100 7.96 1.59 -14.07
N ARG A 101 8.24 2.47 -15.03
CA ARG A 101 9.24 2.24 -16.11
C ARG A 101 9.02 0.92 -16.88
N ASN A 102 7.77 0.57 -17.19
CA ASN A 102 7.37 -0.70 -17.83
C ASN A 102 7.54 -1.97 -16.96
N TYR A 103 7.67 -1.80 -15.65
CA TYR A 103 7.75 -2.90 -14.70
C TYR A 103 6.61 -2.87 -13.68
N HIS A 104 6.21 -4.07 -13.26
CA HIS A 104 5.32 -4.27 -12.11
C HIS A 104 6.05 -4.78 -10.88
N ASN A 105 5.53 -4.37 -9.73
CA ASN A 105 5.93 -4.85 -8.42
C ASN A 105 4.90 -5.84 -7.89
N LEU A 106 5.25 -7.13 -7.90
CA LEU A 106 4.36 -8.18 -7.39
C LEU A 106 4.03 -8.02 -5.89
N GLY A 107 4.90 -7.33 -5.14
CA GLY A 107 4.64 -6.98 -3.75
C GLY A 107 3.40 -6.11 -3.53
N ASP A 108 2.91 -5.41 -4.56
CA ASP A 108 1.63 -4.70 -4.48
C ASP A 108 0.45 -5.67 -4.51
N PHE A 109 0.46 -6.63 -5.43
CA PHE A 109 -0.53 -7.70 -5.52
C PHE A 109 -0.53 -8.62 -4.28
N VAL A 110 0.62 -8.85 -3.63
CA VAL A 110 0.67 -9.58 -2.35
C VAL A 110 -0.21 -8.91 -1.28
N GLN A 111 -0.32 -7.57 -1.27
CA GLN A 111 -1.18 -6.87 -0.33
C GLN A 111 -2.65 -7.18 -0.57
N SER A 112 -3.13 -7.07 -1.81
CA SER A 112 -4.53 -7.36 -2.14
C SER A 112 -4.88 -8.82 -1.93
N LEU A 113 -3.96 -9.72 -2.25
CA LEU A 113 -4.10 -11.14 -2.02
C LEU A 113 -4.20 -11.50 -0.53
N ALA A 114 -3.40 -10.84 0.33
CA ALA A 114 -3.50 -11.02 1.78
C ALA A 114 -4.85 -10.54 2.31
N VAL A 115 -5.34 -9.37 1.88
CA VAL A 115 -6.66 -8.86 2.28
C VAL A 115 -7.77 -9.81 1.84
N LYS A 116 -7.79 -10.22 0.56
CA LYS A 116 -8.80 -11.14 0.02
C LYS A 116 -8.90 -12.42 0.84
N ARG A 117 -7.76 -13.05 1.13
CA ARG A 117 -7.70 -14.28 1.96
C ARG A 117 -8.29 -14.11 3.35
N ILE A 118 -7.99 -12.99 4.01
CA ILE A 118 -8.53 -12.74 5.35
C ILE A 118 -10.03 -12.56 5.29
N LEU A 119 -10.53 -11.79 4.33
CA LEU A 119 -11.97 -11.59 4.16
C LEU A 119 -12.69 -12.91 3.87
N GLU A 120 -12.13 -13.76 3.00
CA GLU A 120 -12.64 -15.12 2.77
C GLU A 120 -12.65 -15.96 4.05
N SER A 121 -11.60 -15.89 4.88
CA SER A 121 -11.55 -16.58 6.18
C SER A 121 -12.53 -16.03 7.22
N LEU A 122 -13.10 -14.85 6.98
CA LEU A 122 -14.14 -14.22 7.79
C LEU A 122 -15.54 -14.36 7.16
N ASP A 123 -15.70 -15.28 6.20
CA ASP A 123 -16.94 -15.59 5.47
C ASP A 123 -17.46 -14.47 4.54
N TYR A 124 -16.63 -13.48 4.21
CA TYR A 124 -16.96 -12.50 3.18
C TYR A 124 -16.56 -13.02 1.80
N ASN A 125 -17.46 -12.93 0.82
CA ASN A 125 -17.27 -13.54 -0.50
C ASN A 125 -17.59 -12.64 -1.70
N HIS A 126 -18.00 -11.39 -1.48
CA HIS A 126 -18.33 -10.44 -2.55
C HIS A 126 -17.23 -9.38 -2.66
N PHE A 127 -16.45 -9.48 -3.74
CA PHE A 127 -15.27 -8.64 -3.95
C PHE A 127 -15.34 -7.91 -5.28
N GLU A 128 -14.85 -6.66 -5.28
CA GLU A 128 -14.56 -5.89 -6.47
C GLU A 128 -13.13 -5.35 -6.36
N PHE A 129 -12.42 -5.27 -7.49
CA PHE A 129 -11.11 -4.62 -7.56
C PHE A 129 -11.25 -3.24 -8.17
N PHE A 130 -10.68 -2.24 -7.50
CA PHE A 130 -10.64 -0.87 -8.00
C PHE A 130 -9.26 -0.25 -7.81
N ASP A 131 -8.84 0.58 -8.76
CA ASP A 131 -7.51 1.19 -8.78
C ASP A 131 -7.28 2.04 -7.52
N ARG A 132 -6.17 1.76 -6.84
CA ARG A 132 -5.86 2.35 -5.54
C ARG A 132 -5.60 3.84 -5.66
N ASP A 133 -4.86 4.26 -6.70
CA ASP A 133 -4.44 5.64 -6.89
C ASP A 133 -5.59 6.53 -7.43
N SER A 134 -6.72 5.97 -7.83
CA SER A 134 -7.91 6.70 -8.33
C SER A 134 -9.19 6.40 -7.54
N LEU A 135 -9.10 5.89 -6.32
CA LEU A 135 -10.25 5.48 -5.50
C LEU A 135 -11.36 6.55 -5.38
N SER A 136 -11.05 7.85 -5.38
CA SER A 136 -12.03 8.93 -5.34
C SER A 136 -12.98 8.97 -6.55
N PHE A 137 -12.59 8.31 -7.63
CA PHE A 137 -13.38 8.17 -8.86
C PHE A 137 -14.33 6.97 -8.85
N TYR A 138 -14.36 6.16 -7.76
CA TYR A 138 -15.28 5.03 -7.66
C TYR A 138 -16.74 5.48 -7.94
N PRO A 139 -17.42 4.84 -8.91
CA PRO A 139 -18.67 5.36 -9.46
C PRO A 139 -19.84 5.22 -8.47
N SER A 140 -20.46 6.33 -8.09
CA SER A 140 -21.63 6.32 -7.19
C SER A 140 -22.87 5.65 -7.78
N SER A 141 -22.94 5.51 -9.11
CA SER A 141 -24.02 4.82 -9.82
C SER A 141 -24.00 3.30 -9.61
N GLU A 142 -22.84 2.74 -9.30
CA GLU A 142 -22.66 1.30 -9.10
C GLU A 142 -22.95 0.88 -7.64
N GLY A 143 -23.35 1.85 -6.80
CA GLY A 143 -23.46 1.67 -5.37
C GLY A 143 -22.12 1.95 -4.68
N GLY A 144 -21.85 1.23 -3.60
CA GLY A 144 -20.60 1.33 -2.87
C GLY A 144 -20.50 0.27 -1.80
N GLY A 145 -19.36 0.19 -1.14
CA GLY A 145 -19.07 -0.88 -0.20
C GLY A 145 -17.94 -0.53 0.75
N ILE A 146 -17.35 -1.56 1.34
CA ILE A 146 -16.31 -1.44 2.35
C ILE A 146 -14.94 -1.56 1.67
N CYS A 147 -14.09 -0.57 1.82
CA CYS A 147 -12.71 -0.65 1.32
C CYS A 147 -11.75 -0.87 2.47
N ILE A 148 -10.96 -1.96 2.40
CA ILE A 148 -9.86 -2.19 3.33
C ILE A 148 -8.66 -1.38 2.84
N MET A 149 -8.32 -0.30 3.55
CA MET A 149 -7.30 0.69 3.13
C MET A 149 -5.87 0.21 3.40
N GLN A 150 -5.57 -1.07 3.14
CA GLN A 150 -4.23 -1.63 3.17
C GLN A 150 -3.50 -1.33 1.86
N GLY A 151 -2.71 -0.25 1.86
CA GLY A 151 -1.97 0.17 0.67
C GLY A 151 -0.79 1.10 0.96
N TRP A 152 0.11 1.18 -0.02
CA TRP A 152 1.27 2.09 -0.04
C TRP A 152 0.97 3.36 -0.84
N PHE A 153 0.42 4.39 -0.21
CA PHE A 153 -0.13 5.57 -0.89
C PHE A 153 0.97 6.58 -1.21
N ALA A 154 1.21 6.82 -2.51
CA ALA A 154 2.45 7.46 -2.93
C ALA A 154 2.42 8.34 -4.18
N LEU A 155 1.59 8.02 -5.17
CA LEU A 155 1.76 8.57 -6.53
C LEU A 155 0.60 9.45 -6.99
N SER A 156 -0.50 9.47 -6.25
CA SER A 156 -1.67 10.31 -6.53
C SER A 156 -2.18 11.02 -5.28
N TYR A 157 -3.16 11.90 -5.50
CA TYR A 157 -3.92 12.59 -4.47
C TYR A 157 -5.38 12.11 -4.40
N ASP A 158 -5.76 11.22 -5.32
CA ASP A 158 -7.14 10.76 -5.54
C ASP A 158 -7.40 9.41 -4.86
N PHE A 159 -6.59 9.05 -3.86
CA PHE A 159 -6.67 7.79 -3.13
C PHE A 159 -7.66 7.80 -1.96
N LEU A 160 -8.22 8.96 -1.61
CA LEU A 160 -9.18 9.06 -0.51
C LEU A 160 -10.56 8.60 -0.98
N PRO A 161 -11.22 7.69 -0.25
CA PRO A 161 -12.48 7.12 -0.69
C PRO A 161 -13.61 8.15 -0.74
N PRO A 162 -14.46 8.09 -1.77
CA PRO A 162 -15.67 8.91 -1.87
C PRO A 162 -16.73 8.44 -0.85
N SER A 163 -17.81 9.20 -0.67
CA SER A 163 -18.82 8.96 0.38
C SER A 163 -19.57 7.64 0.29
N ASN A 164 -19.66 7.02 -0.88
CA ASN A 164 -20.23 5.69 -1.08
C ASN A 164 -19.29 4.57 -0.63
N ILE A 165 -18.03 4.87 -0.33
CA ILE A 165 -17.05 3.89 0.15
C ILE A 165 -16.80 4.11 1.64
N LEU A 166 -17.02 3.04 2.41
CA LEU A 166 -16.70 3.01 3.84
C LEU A 166 -15.25 2.53 4.04
N PRO A 167 -14.30 3.41 4.43
CA PRO A 167 -12.93 2.99 4.64
C PRO A 167 -12.72 2.29 5.98
N VAL A 168 -12.06 1.14 5.95
CA VAL A 168 -11.44 0.51 7.12
C VAL A 168 -9.94 0.66 6.99
N PHE A 169 -9.37 1.61 7.75
CA PHE A 169 -7.93 1.88 7.74
C PHE A 169 -7.16 0.83 8.54
N VAL A 170 -6.34 0.06 7.83
CA VAL A 170 -5.46 -0.97 8.38
C VAL A 170 -4.29 -1.14 7.43
N GLY A 171 -3.08 -1.21 7.96
CA GLY A 171 -1.86 -1.37 7.17
C GLY A 171 -1.67 -0.26 6.14
N THR A 172 -2.17 0.94 6.43
CA THR A 172 -2.03 2.12 5.58
C THR A 172 -0.63 2.72 5.72
N HIS A 173 0.07 2.92 4.61
CA HIS A 173 1.31 3.71 4.58
C HIS A 173 1.11 4.98 3.77
N PHE A 174 1.34 6.15 4.39
CA PHE A 174 1.41 7.41 3.68
C PHE A 174 2.86 7.82 3.49
N THR A 175 3.30 7.87 2.23
CA THR A 175 4.61 8.45 1.89
C THR A 175 4.67 9.93 2.24
N ALA A 176 5.87 10.51 2.24
CA ALA A 176 6.03 11.95 2.43
C ALA A 176 5.20 12.79 1.43
N TYR A 177 5.02 12.29 0.19
CA TYR A 177 4.18 12.93 -0.82
C TYR A 177 2.70 12.92 -0.43
N ALA A 178 2.16 11.76 -0.05
CA ALA A 178 0.79 11.63 0.42
C ALA A 178 0.54 12.41 1.72
N GLN A 179 1.51 12.41 2.65
CA GLN A 179 1.43 13.21 3.88
C GLN A 179 1.39 14.71 3.60
N ASN A 180 2.14 15.19 2.60
CA ASN A 180 2.07 16.60 2.20
C ASN A 180 0.67 16.97 1.71
N PHE A 181 0.09 16.17 0.81
CA PHE A 181 -1.30 16.34 0.38
C PHE A 181 -2.28 16.31 1.55
N LEU A 182 -2.16 15.33 2.47
CA LEU A 182 -3.04 15.20 3.61
C LEU A 182 -3.06 16.44 4.51
N LYS A 183 -1.93 17.16 4.67
CA LYS A 183 -1.91 18.42 5.42
C LYS A 183 -2.87 19.46 4.82
N HIS A 184 -2.84 19.62 3.50
CA HIS A 184 -3.74 20.53 2.79
C HIS A 184 -5.19 20.03 2.81
N PHE A 185 -5.37 18.72 2.61
CA PHE A 185 -6.67 18.08 2.65
C PHE A 185 -7.37 18.27 4.00
N ILE A 186 -6.68 17.99 5.11
CA ILE A 186 -7.24 18.12 6.47
C ILE A 186 -7.59 19.58 6.78
N ALA A 187 -6.78 20.53 6.33
CA ALA A 187 -7.08 21.95 6.48
C ALA A 187 -8.38 22.36 5.75
N ARG A 188 -8.68 21.73 4.61
CA ARG A 188 -9.89 21.99 3.81
C ARG A 188 -11.10 21.19 4.26
N PHE A 189 -10.90 19.95 4.73
CA PHE A 189 -11.91 18.98 5.13
C PHE A 189 -11.67 18.45 6.55
N PRO A 190 -11.72 19.33 7.59
CA PRO A 190 -11.34 18.96 8.96
C PRO A 190 -12.22 17.86 9.57
N HIS A 191 -13.42 17.65 9.04
CA HIS A 191 -14.36 16.64 9.53
C HIS A 191 -14.13 15.24 8.94
N TYR A 192 -13.36 15.10 7.86
CA TYR A 192 -13.24 13.83 7.15
C TYR A 192 -12.77 12.69 8.07
N PHE A 193 -11.80 12.95 8.95
CA PHE A 193 -11.24 11.96 9.87
C PHE A 193 -11.88 11.93 11.25
N LYS A 194 -12.89 12.78 11.54
CA LYS A 194 -13.41 12.98 12.91
C LYS A 194 -13.85 11.67 13.58
N ASP A 195 -14.55 10.83 12.83
CA ASP A 195 -15.13 9.58 13.32
C ASP A 195 -14.38 8.34 12.81
N LYS A 196 -13.14 8.53 12.32
CA LYS A 196 -12.31 7.46 11.75
C LYS A 196 -11.13 7.16 12.66
N GLU A 197 -10.75 5.89 12.72
CA GLU A 197 -9.51 5.43 13.36
C GLU A 197 -8.58 4.87 12.28
N CYS A 198 -7.37 5.41 12.16
CA CYS A 198 -6.44 5.05 11.10
C CYS A 198 -5.41 4.01 11.56
N GLY A 199 -5.56 2.76 11.10
CA GLY A 199 -4.57 1.70 11.27
C GLY A 199 -3.35 1.90 10.36
N CYS A 200 -2.21 2.22 10.97
CA CYS A 200 -0.97 2.57 10.31
C CYS A 200 -0.06 1.35 10.14
N ARG A 201 0.52 1.21 8.94
CA ARG A 201 1.48 0.14 8.61
C ARG A 201 2.80 0.27 9.35
N ASP A 202 3.23 1.50 9.60
CA ASP A 202 4.55 1.86 10.09
C ASP A 202 4.47 3.05 11.04
N VAL A 203 5.53 3.21 11.84
CA VAL A 203 5.68 4.28 12.83
C VAL A 203 5.77 5.66 12.15
N PHE A 204 6.28 5.73 10.91
CA PHE A 204 6.35 6.97 10.16
C PHE A 204 4.95 7.54 9.86
N THR A 205 4.04 6.70 9.36
CA THR A 205 2.64 7.07 9.12
C THR A 205 1.89 7.36 10.41
N LEU A 206 2.10 6.53 11.44
CA LEU A 206 1.49 6.70 12.76
C LEU A 206 1.82 8.07 13.36
N ASN A 207 3.12 8.39 13.45
CA ASN A 207 3.59 9.64 14.03
C ASN A 207 3.07 10.85 13.26
N PHE A 208 2.94 10.75 11.94
CA PHE A 208 2.35 11.82 11.13
C PHE A 208 0.88 12.05 11.48
N LEU A 209 0.05 11.00 11.50
CA LEU A 209 -1.38 11.14 11.78
C LEU A 209 -1.65 11.62 13.21
N GLN A 210 -0.89 11.12 14.20
CA GLN A 210 -0.98 11.60 15.58
C GLN A 210 -0.63 13.08 15.71
N LYS A 211 0.41 13.56 15.01
CA LYS A 211 0.75 15.00 14.96
C LYS A 211 -0.34 15.86 14.33
N MET A 212 -1.15 15.29 13.44
CA MET A 212 -2.31 15.95 12.85
C MET A 212 -3.57 15.84 13.72
N GLY A 213 -3.50 15.21 14.90
CA GLY A 213 -4.65 15.01 15.78
C GLY A 213 -5.62 13.92 15.32
N ILE A 214 -5.21 13.05 14.39
CA ILE A 214 -6.04 11.96 13.87
C ILE A 214 -5.88 10.73 14.76
N LYS A 215 -7.02 10.17 15.22
CA LYS A 215 -7.06 8.90 15.95
C LYS A 215 -6.42 7.81 15.08
N SER A 216 -5.35 7.22 15.57
CA SER A 216 -4.51 6.30 14.80
C SER A 216 -3.84 5.28 15.71
N TYR A 217 -3.59 4.09 15.16
CA TYR A 217 -2.99 2.97 15.88
C TYR A 217 -2.02 2.23 14.98
N PHE A 218 -1.03 1.54 15.56
CA PHE A 218 -0.08 0.73 14.80
C PHE A 218 -0.70 -0.63 14.48
N SER A 219 -0.90 -0.94 13.20
CA SER A 219 -1.59 -2.16 12.77
C SER A 219 -0.72 -3.12 11.97
N ARG A 220 0.49 -2.69 11.56
CA ARG A 220 1.39 -3.44 10.66
C ARG A 220 0.74 -3.74 9.30
N CYS A 221 1.43 -4.49 8.44
CA CYS A 221 0.93 -4.90 7.13
C CYS A 221 0.24 -6.26 7.23
N LEU A 222 -1.00 -6.40 6.78
CA LEU A 222 -1.73 -7.69 6.76
C LEU A 222 -1.05 -8.77 5.91
N THR A 223 -0.01 -8.47 5.13
CA THR A 223 0.79 -9.54 4.51
C THR A 223 1.51 -10.42 5.55
N LEU A 224 1.59 -9.98 6.82
CA LEU A 224 2.06 -10.78 7.94
C LEU A 224 1.10 -11.90 8.38
N THR A 225 -0.14 -11.92 7.88
CA THR A 225 -1.16 -12.91 8.29
C THR A 225 -1.29 -14.08 7.31
N LEU A 226 -0.35 -14.25 6.38
CA LEU A 226 -0.36 -15.46 5.55
C LEU A 226 -0.18 -16.71 6.43
N PRO A 227 -0.86 -17.82 6.10
CA PRO A 227 -0.80 -19.03 6.90
C PRO A 227 0.62 -19.61 6.90
N LYS A 228 1.08 -20.03 8.07
CA LYS A 228 2.36 -20.72 8.23
C LYS A 228 2.38 -21.97 7.35
N ARG A 229 3.56 -22.32 6.83
CA ARG A 229 3.75 -23.51 5.99
C ARG A 229 3.99 -24.74 6.84
N GLU A 230 3.63 -25.89 6.29
CA GLU A 230 4.07 -27.18 6.83
C GLU A 230 5.56 -27.42 6.48
N PRO A 231 6.35 -28.00 7.40
CA PRO A 231 7.72 -28.41 7.10
C PRO A 231 7.79 -29.44 5.96
N ALA A 232 8.69 -29.23 5.01
CA ALA A 232 8.88 -30.16 3.90
C ALA A 232 10.35 -30.22 3.46
N ASN A 233 10.82 -31.41 3.04
CA ASN A 233 12.20 -31.62 2.57
C ASN A 233 12.56 -30.81 1.31
N THR A 234 11.55 -30.30 0.58
CA THR A 234 11.72 -29.42 -0.57
C THR A 234 12.17 -28.01 -0.19
N GLN A 235 12.05 -27.63 1.09
CA GLN A 235 12.37 -26.29 1.60
C GLN A 235 13.88 -26.11 1.82
N ASN A 236 14.67 -26.26 0.75
CA ASN A 236 16.12 -26.33 0.79
C ASN A 236 16.83 -25.21 0.00
N GLN A 237 16.10 -24.32 -0.66
CA GLN A 237 16.63 -23.29 -1.56
C GLN A 237 16.86 -21.94 -0.86
N ILE A 238 17.93 -21.24 -1.23
CA ILE A 238 18.18 -19.86 -0.80
C ILE A 238 17.71 -18.93 -1.91
N PHE A 239 16.83 -17.97 -1.61
CA PHE A 239 16.41 -16.97 -2.59
C PHE A 239 17.00 -15.60 -2.28
N LEU A 240 17.56 -14.97 -3.31
CA LEU A 240 18.11 -13.62 -3.31
C LEU A 240 17.13 -12.73 -4.08
N VAL A 241 16.27 -11.99 -3.37
CA VAL A 241 15.11 -11.31 -3.97
C VAL A 241 15.32 -9.81 -4.02
N ASP A 242 15.36 -9.25 -5.24
CA ASP A 242 15.63 -7.84 -5.54
C ASP A 242 16.89 -7.28 -4.84
N LEU A 243 17.99 -8.04 -4.89
CA LEU A 243 19.31 -7.58 -4.43
C LEU A 243 20.09 -6.97 -5.59
N ASP A 244 20.66 -5.79 -5.40
CA ASP A 244 21.57 -5.19 -6.38
C ASP A 244 22.97 -5.82 -6.29
N ASP A 245 23.81 -5.54 -7.29
CA ASP A 245 25.15 -6.12 -7.36
C ASP A 245 26.05 -5.70 -6.18
N LYS A 246 25.79 -4.53 -5.57
CA LYS A 246 26.55 -4.04 -4.42
C LYS A 246 26.28 -4.90 -3.18
N ILE A 247 25.01 -5.16 -2.87
CA ILE A 247 24.62 -6.05 -1.78
C ILE A 247 25.10 -7.47 -2.06
N LYS A 248 24.89 -7.96 -3.29
CA LYS A 248 25.33 -9.31 -3.67
C LYS A 248 26.83 -9.48 -3.47
N ALA A 249 27.67 -8.52 -3.85
CA ALA A 249 29.12 -8.62 -3.69
C ALA A 249 29.57 -8.88 -2.24
N LEU A 250 28.85 -8.33 -1.26
CA LEU A 250 29.14 -8.42 0.17
C LEU A 250 28.58 -9.68 0.84
N LEU A 251 27.74 -10.46 0.17
CA LEU A 251 27.21 -11.70 0.73
C LEU A 251 28.33 -12.76 0.93
N PRO A 252 28.22 -13.62 1.96
CA PRO A 252 29.04 -14.81 2.11
C PRO A 252 29.07 -15.68 0.84
N LYS A 253 30.24 -16.26 0.52
CA LYS A 253 30.44 -17.04 -0.72
C LYS A 253 29.44 -18.17 -0.89
N ASN A 254 29.14 -18.92 0.17
CA ASN A 254 28.17 -20.01 0.16
C ASN A 254 26.74 -19.56 -0.19
N LEU A 255 26.36 -18.33 0.16
CA LEU A 255 25.04 -17.76 -0.15
C LEU A 255 24.99 -17.24 -1.58
N LYS A 256 26.08 -16.65 -2.08
CA LYS A 256 26.22 -16.23 -3.48
C LYS A 256 26.15 -17.42 -4.44
N ASP A 257 26.94 -18.47 -4.17
CA ASP A 257 27.08 -19.61 -5.08
C ASP A 257 25.81 -20.48 -5.13
N LYS A 258 25.02 -20.51 -4.05
CA LYS A 258 23.79 -21.33 -3.96
C LYS A 258 22.50 -20.53 -4.11
N GLY A 259 22.59 -19.20 -4.13
CA GLY A 259 21.44 -18.32 -4.14
C GLY A 259 20.74 -18.30 -5.49
N ILE A 260 19.42 -18.42 -5.48
CA ILE A 260 18.56 -18.26 -6.65
C ILE A 260 18.09 -16.81 -6.70
N GLU A 261 18.48 -16.07 -7.74
CA GLU A 261 18.05 -14.69 -7.94
C GLU A 261 16.58 -14.62 -8.39
N ILE A 262 15.82 -13.72 -7.77
CA ILE A 262 14.42 -13.45 -8.13
C ILE A 262 14.21 -11.93 -8.22
N ASN A 263 13.62 -11.48 -9.32
CA ASN A 263 13.17 -10.11 -9.49
C ASN A 263 11.67 -10.05 -9.20
N GLN A 264 11.28 -9.59 -8.02
CA GLN A 264 9.87 -9.44 -7.62
C GLN A 264 9.33 -8.04 -7.94
N ARG A 265 10.19 -7.02 -7.88
CA ARG A 265 9.82 -5.61 -8.13
C ARG A 265 9.96 -5.14 -9.57
N TRP A 266 10.61 -5.94 -10.41
CA TRP A 266 11.01 -5.57 -11.76
C TRP A 266 10.55 -6.60 -12.80
N ILE A 267 9.27 -6.98 -12.76
CA ILE A 267 8.69 -7.89 -13.76
C ILE A 267 8.43 -7.11 -15.05
N ASN A 268 9.13 -7.47 -16.14
CA ASN A 268 9.01 -6.79 -17.43
C ASN A 268 7.72 -7.19 -18.15
N LEU A 269 6.95 -6.18 -18.51
CA LEU A 269 5.70 -6.26 -19.25
C LEU A 269 5.83 -6.76 -20.67
N SER A 270 6.95 -6.53 -21.37
CA SER A 270 7.05 -6.91 -22.80
C SER A 270 7.00 -8.42 -23.08
N ALA A 271 6.83 -9.25 -22.05
CA ALA A 271 6.81 -10.70 -22.13
C ALA A 271 5.41 -11.33 -22.11
N PHE A 272 4.33 -10.58 -21.88
CA PHE A 272 2.97 -11.16 -21.80
C PHE A 272 1.99 -10.52 -22.78
N GLU A 273 1.00 -11.28 -23.25
CA GLU A 273 -0.02 -10.82 -24.20
C GLU A 273 -1.26 -10.22 -23.51
N THR A 274 -1.45 -10.49 -22.20
CA THR A 274 -2.58 -9.99 -21.38
C THR A 274 -2.09 -9.53 -20.01
N PHE A 275 -2.67 -8.45 -19.47
CA PHE A 275 -2.21 -7.78 -18.24
C PHE A 275 -3.39 -7.33 -17.37
N SER A 276 -4.13 -8.28 -16.80
CA SER A 276 -5.22 -7.99 -15.86
C SER A 276 -4.77 -8.16 -14.40
N GLN A 277 -5.52 -7.55 -13.47
CA GLN A 277 -5.36 -7.77 -12.03
C GLN A 277 -5.36 -9.26 -11.67
N GLU A 278 -6.27 -10.04 -12.27
CA GLU A 278 -6.38 -11.47 -12.02
C GLU A 278 -5.15 -12.26 -12.49
N PHE A 279 -4.60 -11.90 -13.65
CA PHE A 279 -3.34 -12.48 -14.16
C PHE A 279 -2.19 -12.27 -13.17
N TYR A 280 -2.01 -11.04 -12.69
CA TYR A 280 -0.95 -10.73 -11.74
C TYR A 280 -1.17 -11.33 -10.35
N LEU A 281 -2.41 -11.43 -9.89
CA LEU A 281 -2.73 -12.14 -8.65
C LEU A 281 -2.37 -13.62 -8.75
N LYS A 282 -2.66 -14.27 -9.89
CA LYS A 282 -2.26 -15.66 -10.15
C LYS A 282 -0.73 -15.80 -10.16
N PHE A 283 -0.03 -14.94 -10.90
CA PHE A 283 1.43 -15.00 -10.96
C PHE A 283 2.10 -14.72 -9.60
N THR A 284 1.55 -13.76 -8.84
CA THR A 284 1.96 -13.49 -7.46
C THR A 284 1.71 -14.69 -6.55
N GLN A 285 0.59 -15.40 -6.74
CA GLN A 285 0.29 -16.61 -6.00
C GLN A 285 1.30 -17.73 -6.29
N GLU A 286 1.68 -17.92 -7.54
CA GLU A 286 2.69 -18.90 -7.95
C GLU A 286 4.05 -18.58 -7.31
N LEU A 287 4.44 -17.30 -7.28
CA LEU A 287 5.66 -16.87 -6.60
C LEU A 287 5.63 -17.15 -5.09
N LEU A 288 4.53 -16.82 -4.42
CA LEU A 288 4.36 -17.14 -2.99
C LEU A 288 4.36 -18.65 -2.73
N ASN A 289 3.76 -19.45 -3.61
CA ASN A 289 3.80 -20.91 -3.51
C ASN A 289 5.23 -21.43 -3.64
N ARG A 290 6.02 -20.85 -4.54
CA ARG A 290 7.43 -21.18 -4.69
C ARG A 290 8.21 -20.88 -3.42
N TYR A 291 8.07 -19.69 -2.85
CA TYR A 291 8.70 -19.36 -1.56
C TYR A 291 8.25 -20.32 -0.45
N LYS A 292 6.95 -20.56 -0.33
CA LYS A 292 6.38 -21.49 0.65
C LYS A 292 6.99 -22.89 0.54
N ASN A 293 7.07 -23.44 -0.66
CA ASN A 293 7.42 -24.85 -0.87
C ASN A 293 8.93 -25.11 -0.95
N GLU A 294 9.72 -24.12 -1.37
CA GLU A 294 11.14 -24.31 -1.71
C GLU A 294 12.10 -23.55 -0.77
N ALA A 295 11.68 -22.44 -0.15
CA ALA A 295 12.62 -21.56 0.53
C ALA A 295 13.12 -22.14 1.85
N LYS A 296 14.43 -22.26 1.98
CA LYS A 296 15.16 -22.38 3.24
C LYS A 296 15.46 -21.02 3.88
N LEU A 297 15.76 -20.02 3.05
CA LEU A 297 16.14 -18.67 3.46
C LEU A 297 15.76 -17.67 2.36
N ILE A 298 15.25 -16.51 2.77
CA ILE A 298 15.04 -15.35 1.89
C ILE A 298 15.99 -14.23 2.31
N ILE A 299 16.75 -13.68 1.36
CA ILE A 299 17.51 -12.44 1.54
C ILE A 299 16.92 -11.41 0.58
N THR A 300 16.43 -10.29 1.11
CA THR A 300 15.71 -9.33 0.28
C THR A 300 15.88 -7.88 0.74
N THR A 301 15.64 -6.96 -0.18
CA THR A 301 15.45 -5.53 0.12
C THR A 301 14.00 -5.06 -0.01
N ALA A 302 13.05 -6.00 -0.19
CA ALA A 302 11.64 -5.69 -0.40
C ALA A 302 10.79 -6.05 0.83
N LEU A 303 10.12 -5.06 1.41
CA LEU A 303 9.18 -5.26 2.53
C LEU A 303 8.09 -6.31 2.22
N HIS A 304 7.51 -6.25 1.01
CA HIS A 304 6.47 -7.18 0.58
C HIS A 304 7.02 -8.49 -0.03
N CYS A 305 8.32 -8.75 0.15
CA CYS A 305 8.90 -10.09 0.09
C CYS A 305 9.15 -10.59 1.52
N ALA A 306 9.76 -9.76 2.37
CA ALA A 306 10.10 -10.12 3.74
C ALA A 306 8.87 -10.43 4.61
N ALA A 307 7.91 -9.50 4.72
CA ALA A 307 6.72 -9.66 5.56
C ALA A 307 5.90 -10.93 5.27
N PRO A 308 5.52 -11.24 4.02
CA PRO A 308 4.82 -12.49 3.73
C PRO A 308 5.69 -13.73 3.97
N CYS A 309 7.01 -13.67 3.74
CA CYS A 309 7.88 -14.82 3.99
C CYS A 309 8.07 -15.11 5.48
N VAL A 310 8.14 -14.07 6.33
CA VAL A 310 8.08 -14.24 7.79
C VAL A 310 6.77 -14.94 8.18
N ALA A 311 5.64 -14.48 7.64
CA ALA A 311 4.35 -15.11 7.90
C ALA A 311 4.29 -16.57 7.46
N LEU A 312 4.95 -16.93 6.36
CA LEU A 312 5.02 -18.31 5.91
C LEU A 312 5.90 -19.21 6.81
N GLY A 313 6.61 -18.69 7.82
CA GLY A 313 7.55 -19.46 8.62
C GLY A 313 8.87 -19.71 7.87
N ILE A 314 9.33 -18.70 7.11
CA ILE A 314 10.60 -18.77 6.38
C ILE A 314 11.60 -17.85 7.10
N PRO A 315 12.83 -18.31 7.40
CA PRO A 315 13.92 -17.42 7.81
C PRO A 315 14.15 -16.30 6.77
N VAL A 316 14.23 -15.05 7.24
CA VAL A 316 14.32 -13.87 6.39
C VAL A 316 15.43 -12.94 6.87
N ILE A 317 16.23 -12.44 5.93
CA ILE A 317 17.17 -11.33 6.13
C ILE A 317 16.66 -10.17 5.29
N LEU A 318 16.28 -9.08 5.97
CA LEU A 318 15.82 -7.85 5.33
C LEU A 318 16.90 -6.78 5.43
N ILE A 319 17.35 -6.28 4.27
CA ILE A 319 18.38 -5.24 4.16
C ILE A 319 17.76 -4.01 3.50
N ALA A 320 17.83 -2.87 4.17
CA ALA A 320 17.37 -1.60 3.64
C ALA A 320 18.36 -1.07 2.58
N ASN A 321 17.85 -0.68 1.41
CA ASN A 321 18.66 -0.05 0.36
C ASN A 321 19.20 1.32 0.80
N ASN A 322 18.55 1.95 1.76
CA ASN A 322 18.99 3.19 2.39
C ASN A 322 18.44 3.30 3.82
N ALA A 323 19.11 4.09 4.66
CA ALA A 323 18.72 4.30 6.05
C ALA A 323 17.28 4.84 6.23
N LYS A 324 16.74 5.57 5.23
CA LYS A 324 15.37 6.09 5.31
C LYS A 324 14.33 4.98 5.26
N GLU A 325 14.52 3.92 4.48
CA GLU A 325 13.57 2.80 4.45
C GLU A 325 13.48 2.08 5.80
N GLN A 326 14.64 1.86 6.44
CA GLN A 326 14.77 1.28 7.78
C GLN A 326 13.97 2.08 8.82
N LEU A 327 14.09 3.41 8.78
CA LEU A 327 13.43 4.33 9.71
C LEU A 327 11.96 4.62 9.36
N THR A 328 11.48 4.21 8.18
CA THR A 328 10.12 4.49 7.71
C THR A 328 9.33 3.21 7.51
N ARG A 329 9.12 2.78 6.26
CA ARG A 329 8.23 1.68 5.90
C ARG A 329 8.63 0.33 6.51
N PHE A 330 9.91 0.08 6.77
CA PHE A 330 10.36 -1.18 7.38
C PHE A 330 10.04 -1.28 8.86
N THR A 331 9.68 -0.18 9.52
CA THR A 331 9.21 -0.22 10.91
C THR A 331 7.92 -1.03 11.08
N ALA A 332 7.24 -1.39 9.99
CA ALA A 332 6.18 -2.41 9.97
C ALA A 332 6.61 -3.76 10.56
N LEU A 333 7.90 -4.11 10.43
CA LEU A 333 8.52 -5.33 10.94
C LEU A 333 9.33 -5.08 12.24
N LYS A 334 9.23 -3.89 12.83
CA LYS A 334 9.89 -3.57 14.10
C LYS A 334 9.47 -4.56 15.19
N GLY A 335 10.45 -5.10 15.91
CA GLY A 335 10.25 -6.10 16.95
C GLY A 335 10.04 -7.53 16.43
N ILE A 336 9.98 -7.73 15.10
CA ILE A 336 9.87 -9.06 14.49
C ILE A 336 11.23 -9.47 13.93
N LEU A 337 11.82 -8.62 13.08
CA LEU A 337 13.12 -8.86 12.47
C LEU A 337 14.12 -7.75 12.82
N PRO A 338 15.44 -8.06 12.87
CA PRO A 338 16.46 -7.04 12.71
C PRO A 338 16.29 -6.31 11.37
N LEU A 339 16.29 -4.98 11.40
CA LEU A 339 16.17 -4.17 10.21
C LEU A 339 17.58 -3.75 9.78
N TYR A 340 18.28 -4.58 9.01
CA TYR A 340 19.64 -4.28 8.59
C TYR A 340 19.68 -3.16 7.55
N THR A 341 20.82 -2.48 7.47
CA THR A 341 21.17 -1.51 6.43
C THR A 341 22.32 -2.02 5.58
N PHE A 342 22.60 -1.33 4.47
CA PHE A 342 23.82 -1.56 3.70
C PHE A 342 25.09 -1.38 4.56
N GLU A 343 25.10 -0.43 5.49
CA GLU A 343 26.23 -0.21 6.40
C GLU A 343 26.43 -1.40 7.36
N ASP A 344 25.35 -2.01 7.85
CA ASP A 344 25.44 -3.22 8.68
C ASP A 344 26.06 -4.37 7.90
N LEU A 345 25.73 -4.47 6.61
CA LEU A 345 26.31 -5.45 5.71
C LEU A 345 27.81 -5.21 5.48
N GLU A 346 28.20 -3.96 5.19
CA GLU A 346 29.61 -3.57 5.01
C GLU A 346 30.45 -3.84 6.26
N GLN A 347 29.89 -3.62 7.44
CA GLN A 347 30.58 -3.77 8.72
C GLN A 347 30.45 -5.19 9.31
N GLY A 348 29.89 -6.15 8.56
CA GLY A 348 29.80 -7.54 8.98
C GLY A 348 28.87 -7.79 10.17
N ARG A 349 27.88 -6.92 10.40
CA ARG A 349 26.89 -7.02 11.49
C ARG A 349 25.65 -7.84 11.17
N VAL A 350 25.51 -8.30 9.92
CA VAL A 350 24.35 -9.08 9.48
C VAL A 350 24.50 -10.53 9.91
N ASP A 351 23.53 -11.03 10.69
CA ASP A 351 23.39 -12.47 10.91
C ASP A 351 22.83 -13.16 9.65
N PHE A 352 23.62 -14.08 9.10
CA PHE A 352 23.30 -14.87 7.91
C PHE A 352 22.71 -16.25 8.22
N SER A 353 22.45 -16.57 9.49
CA SER A 353 21.82 -17.82 9.91
C SER A 353 20.57 -17.58 10.79
N PRO A 354 19.64 -16.69 10.38
CA PRO A 354 18.45 -16.43 11.17
C PRO A 354 17.61 -17.70 11.32
N GLN A 355 16.94 -17.81 12.47
CA GLN A 355 15.98 -18.88 12.71
C GLN A 355 14.59 -18.49 12.19
N GLU A 356 13.71 -19.49 12.12
CA GLU A 356 12.28 -19.24 11.92
C GLU A 356 11.71 -18.50 13.13
N LEU A 357 10.83 -17.52 12.88
CA LEU A 357 10.18 -16.73 13.91
C LEU A 357 8.74 -17.19 14.12
N ASP A 358 8.34 -17.34 15.39
CA ASP A 358 6.94 -17.57 15.73
C ASP A 358 6.20 -16.24 15.89
N ILE A 359 5.26 -15.97 14.99
CA ILE A 359 4.42 -14.78 15.03
C ILE A 359 2.92 -15.13 15.04
N GLU A 360 2.54 -16.36 15.38
CA GLU A 360 1.13 -16.79 15.29
C GLU A 360 0.21 -15.95 16.20
N GLU A 361 0.63 -15.64 17.43
CA GLU A 361 -0.14 -14.75 18.33
C GLU A 361 -0.33 -13.35 17.71
N LEU A 362 0.70 -12.82 17.02
CA LEU A 362 0.58 -11.54 16.32
C LEU A 362 -0.45 -11.64 15.19
N LYS A 363 -0.45 -12.74 14.41
CA LYS A 363 -1.41 -12.95 13.33
C LYS A 363 -2.84 -12.98 13.87
N GLU A 364 -3.09 -13.75 14.93
CA GLU A 364 -4.41 -13.83 15.57
C GLU A 364 -4.92 -12.46 16.01
N ASN A 365 -4.08 -11.68 16.69
CA ASN A 365 -4.43 -10.32 17.09
C ASN A 365 -4.70 -9.42 15.87
N MET A 366 -3.89 -9.51 14.80
CA MET A 366 -4.09 -8.72 13.58
C MET A 366 -5.43 -9.06 12.88
N LEU A 367 -5.78 -10.35 12.81
CA LEU A 367 -7.05 -10.83 12.27
C LEU A 367 -8.24 -10.34 13.11
N LEU A 368 -8.13 -10.45 14.44
CA LEU A 368 -9.15 -9.96 15.37
C LEU A 368 -9.34 -8.44 15.26
N ASN A 369 -8.24 -7.67 15.20
CA ASN A 369 -8.29 -6.22 14.99
C ASN A 369 -9.00 -5.87 13.68
N LEU A 370 -8.71 -6.57 12.57
CA LEU A 370 -9.40 -6.31 11.31
C LEU A 370 -10.90 -6.63 11.41
N LYS A 371 -11.26 -7.82 11.94
CA LYS A 371 -12.65 -8.23 12.12
C LYS A 371 -13.44 -7.19 12.93
N LEU A 372 -12.93 -6.80 14.09
CA LEU A 372 -13.56 -5.81 14.96
C LEU A 372 -13.62 -4.42 14.30
N SER A 373 -12.59 -4.03 13.54
CA SER A 373 -12.58 -2.74 12.82
C SER A 373 -13.61 -2.69 11.70
N ILE A 374 -13.83 -3.80 10.97
CA ILE A 374 -14.90 -3.92 9.97
C ILE A 374 -16.26 -3.80 10.66
N LEU A 375 -16.51 -4.57 11.72
CA LEU A 375 -17.77 -4.53 12.45
C LEU A 375 -18.07 -3.13 13.01
N LYS A 376 -17.07 -2.47 13.60
CA LYS A 376 -17.18 -1.10 14.10
C LYS A 376 -17.51 -0.11 12.99
N ALA A 377 -16.83 -0.21 11.84
CA ALA A 377 -17.10 0.66 10.69
C ALA A 377 -18.53 0.47 10.15
N GLN A 378 -19.04 -0.77 10.17
CA GLN A 378 -20.43 -1.09 9.83
C GLN A 378 -21.46 -0.61 10.88
N GLY A 379 -21.03 0.03 11.97
CA GLY A 379 -21.90 0.49 13.05
C GLY A 379 -22.41 -0.63 13.96
N LYS A 380 -21.83 -1.83 13.89
CA LYS A 380 -22.18 -2.94 14.79
C LYS A 380 -21.56 -2.71 16.17
N MET A 381 -22.27 -3.10 17.22
CA MET A 381 -21.71 -3.08 18.57
C MET A 381 -20.56 -4.08 18.67
N ILE A 382 -19.44 -3.64 19.23
CA ILE A 382 -18.26 -4.45 19.48
C ILE A 382 -17.77 -4.22 20.92
N ASP A 383 -16.96 -5.14 21.43
CA ASP A 383 -16.19 -4.90 22.64
C ASP A 383 -15.01 -3.95 22.32
N GLU A 384 -15.16 -2.67 22.68
CA GLU A 384 -14.13 -1.66 22.43
C GLU A 384 -12.87 -1.88 23.28
N ASN A 385 -12.99 -2.46 24.47
CA ASN A 385 -11.84 -2.78 25.32
C ASN A 385 -11.03 -3.93 24.71
N LEU A 386 -11.71 -4.95 24.17
CA LEU A 386 -11.04 -6.01 23.43
C LEU A 386 -10.30 -5.46 22.21
N LEU A 387 -10.93 -4.57 21.43
CA LEU A 387 -10.29 -3.94 20.27
C LEU A 387 -9.05 -3.14 20.68
N LEU A 388 -9.16 -2.33 21.75
CA LEU A 388 -8.04 -1.53 22.28
C LEU A 388 -6.87 -2.42 22.72
N ASN A 389 -7.14 -3.41 23.57
CA ASN A 389 -6.13 -4.36 24.06
C ASN A 389 -5.48 -5.13 22.90
N THR A 390 -6.26 -5.57 21.91
CA THR A 390 -5.75 -6.23 20.71
C THR A 390 -4.77 -5.33 19.94
N ARG A 391 -5.10 -4.04 19.77
CA ARG A 391 -4.24 -3.05 19.12
C ARG A 391 -2.95 -2.80 19.92
N GLU A 392 -3.03 -2.77 21.25
CA GLU A 392 -1.86 -2.65 22.13
C GLU A 392 -0.92 -3.86 22.02
N LYS A 393 -1.46 -5.08 21.98
CA LYS A 393 -0.68 -6.30 21.74
C LYS A 393 0.05 -6.26 20.41
N ILE A 394 -0.63 -5.88 19.32
CA ILE A 394 0.00 -5.73 17.99
C ILE A 394 1.14 -4.71 18.04
N ALA A 395 0.90 -3.58 18.70
CA ALA A 395 1.84 -2.47 18.74
C ALA A 395 3.11 -2.79 19.55
N ASN A 396 2.95 -3.55 20.63
CA ASN A 396 4.03 -3.89 21.56
C ASN A 396 4.69 -5.25 21.26
N PHE A 397 4.19 -6.01 20.29
CA PHE A 397 4.76 -7.30 19.88
C PHE A 397 6.26 -7.17 19.57
N ASN A 398 7.08 -7.96 20.27
CA ASN A 398 8.54 -7.87 20.18
C ASN A 398 9.22 -9.20 20.56
N LEU A 399 9.74 -9.91 19.58
CA LEU A 399 10.54 -11.13 19.73
C LEU A 399 12.00 -10.81 20.12
N LEU A 400 12.55 -9.71 19.61
CA LEU A 400 13.95 -9.33 19.82
C LEU A 400 14.27 -8.98 21.30
N LYS A 401 13.25 -8.60 22.08
CA LYS A 401 13.40 -8.41 23.54
C LYS A 401 13.41 -9.73 24.32
N GLN A 402 12.78 -10.78 23.79
CA GLN A 402 12.68 -12.07 24.46
C GLN A 402 14.01 -12.85 24.34
N GLU A 403 14.71 -12.72 23.21
CA GLU A 403 16.02 -13.34 22.99
C GLU A 403 17.10 -12.83 23.96
N MET A 404 17.12 -11.52 24.27
CA MET A 404 18.06 -10.95 25.24
C MET A 404 17.88 -11.50 26.66
N HIS A 405 16.68 -11.96 27.04
CA HIS A 405 16.45 -12.51 28.38
C HIS A 405 16.89 -13.97 28.47
N ASN A 406 16.80 -14.73 27.37
CA ASN A 406 17.21 -16.13 27.30
C ASN A 406 18.74 -16.31 27.16
N GLU A 407 19.49 -15.28 26.76
CA GLU A 407 20.96 -15.29 26.79
C GLU A 407 21.56 -14.90 28.16
N MET A 408 20.74 -14.45 29.11
CA MET A 408 21.15 -14.03 30.46
C MET A 408 20.73 -15.01 31.58
N VAL A 409 20.18 -16.18 31.24
CA VAL A 409 19.83 -17.28 32.15
C VAL A 409 20.59 -18.51 31.71
#